data_AF-A0A651H1K7-F1
#
_entry.id   AF-A0A651H1K7-F1
#
_cell.length_a   1.000
_cell.length_b   1.000
_cell.length_c   1.000
_cell.angle_alpha   90.00
_cell.angle_beta   90.00
_cell.angle_gamma   90.00
#
_symmetry.space_group_name_H-M   'P 1'
#
loop_
_entity.id
_entity.type
_entity.pdbx_description
1 polymer ?
#
loop_
_entity_poly.entity_id
_entity_poly.type
_entity_poly.pdbx_seq_one_letter_code
_entity_poly.pdbx_strand_id
1 'polypeptide(L)'
;MKFIIIILGILMASSATLAQLNEFSVTELPAPEASVVQANTKYPDNALLLIYSDLEGLQFRSSMGAINQQSYNTTANRYEVFCSPVKQMVFVAKPGFMERRVTTINPQPKDVFYYKVEEVLTTSDERGTLSITSNPPQIRIILNDLELAERTPFSQRLPTGTHRVVLQKERYIELDTALQIHKDQERFLHVNLKPIWANLSVRAMPENSEIVLNQQVKGQGDYQATGPEDGLDPGIYQLKVQLEKHYPFETQLTLASGMDSVLNIHLKPITGWLQIDSEPSGATIRIDGQQVGNTPYREQRLIGKYHIELQKGGHLETEKSIVVNENAESKENFRLKNYRKALNPPKIAKWGLLTVGLAGVGTGGYYLYSGINDYNKYQNATTEAAALREQVLTARTIYPIAFAAGGAALIGSLLFNNKLQKQKREWGLTAIPVEGGAAIGYTSNF
;
A
#
# COMPACT_ATOMS: atom_id res chain seq x y z
N MET A 1 -57.49 27.86 6.60
CA MET A 1 -57.28 26.72 5.69
C MET A 1 -56.95 27.25 4.30
N LYS A 2 -55.67 27.23 3.91
CA LYS A 2 -55.21 27.65 2.58
C LYS A 2 -55.23 26.43 1.65
N PHE A 3 -56.02 26.47 0.59
CA PHE A 3 -56.01 25.47 -0.47
C PHE A 3 -54.73 25.65 -1.31
N ILE A 4 -53.88 24.63 -1.31
CA ILE A 4 -52.73 24.52 -2.21
C ILE A 4 -53.25 23.87 -3.50
N ILE A 5 -53.31 24.65 -4.58
CA ILE A 5 -53.55 24.15 -5.93
C ILE A 5 -52.21 23.56 -6.41
N ILE A 6 -52.13 22.23 -6.45
CA ILE A 6 -51.02 21.53 -7.09
C ILE A 6 -51.27 21.59 -8.59
N ILE A 7 -50.58 22.50 -9.28
CA ILE A 7 -50.50 22.52 -10.73
C ILE A 7 -49.61 21.35 -11.14
N LEU A 8 -50.26 20.26 -11.57
CA LEU A 8 -49.60 19.12 -12.20
C LEU A 8 -49.19 19.55 -13.62
N GLY A 9 -48.01 20.13 -13.75
CA GLY A 9 -47.39 20.39 -15.04
C GLY A 9 -47.02 19.06 -15.71
N ILE A 10 -47.88 18.58 -16.60
CA ILE A 10 -47.53 17.53 -17.56
C ILE A 10 -46.44 18.12 -18.44
N LEU A 11 -45.19 17.71 -18.19
CA LEU A 11 -44.07 17.97 -19.07
C LEU A 11 -44.37 17.23 -20.38
N MET A 12 -44.92 17.95 -21.36
CA MET A 12 -45.01 17.48 -22.73
C MET A 12 -43.57 17.25 -23.20
N ALA A 13 -43.12 15.99 -23.15
CA ALA A 13 -41.91 15.57 -23.85
C ALA A 13 -42.15 15.93 -25.31
N SER A 14 -41.43 16.93 -25.80
CA SER A 14 -41.42 17.29 -27.21
C SER A 14 -41.01 16.03 -27.97
N SER A 15 -41.93 15.49 -28.77
CA SER A 15 -41.62 14.43 -29.72
C SER A 15 -40.74 15.04 -30.81
N ALA A 16 -39.45 15.18 -30.51
CA ALA A 16 -38.43 15.42 -31.52
C ALA A 16 -38.50 14.23 -32.48
N THR A 17 -39.02 14.49 -33.67
CA THR A 17 -39.13 13.48 -34.72
C THR A 17 -37.72 13.10 -35.14
N LEU A 18 -37.38 11.81 -35.00
CA LEU A 18 -36.14 11.23 -35.50
C LEU A 18 -36.20 11.15 -37.02
N ALA A 19 -35.98 12.30 -37.66
CA ALA A 19 -35.84 12.41 -39.10
C ALA A 19 -34.50 11.82 -39.54
N GLN A 20 -34.44 11.28 -40.75
CA GLN A 20 -33.19 10.96 -41.41
C GLN A 20 -32.36 12.25 -41.56
N LEU A 21 -31.03 12.16 -41.45
CA LEU A 21 -30.18 13.29 -41.86
C LEU A 21 -30.32 13.50 -43.36
N ASN A 22 -30.35 14.77 -43.79
CA ASN A 22 -30.39 15.10 -45.21
C ASN A 22 -29.06 14.71 -45.87
N GLU A 23 -29.11 14.36 -47.14
CA GLU A 23 -27.91 13.97 -47.89
C GLU A 23 -27.50 15.05 -48.88
N PHE A 24 -26.20 15.10 -49.19
CA PHE A 24 -25.68 15.95 -50.26
C PHE A 24 -25.55 15.17 -51.56
N SER A 25 -26.01 15.77 -52.66
CA SER A 25 -25.55 15.44 -54.00
C SER A 25 -24.35 16.33 -54.32
N VAL A 26 -23.27 15.73 -54.80
CA VAL A 26 -22.10 16.46 -55.27
C VAL A 26 -21.86 16.10 -56.72
N THR A 27 -21.81 17.11 -57.58
CA THR A 27 -21.52 16.96 -59.01
C THR A 27 -20.35 17.84 -59.39
N GLU A 28 -19.35 17.29 -60.09
CA GLU A 28 -18.28 18.09 -60.69
C GLU A 28 -18.82 18.82 -61.93
N LEU A 29 -18.52 20.11 -62.04
CA LEU A 29 -18.96 20.95 -63.13
C LEU A 29 -17.79 21.21 -64.11
N PRO A 30 -18.06 21.33 -65.41
CA PRO A 30 -17.04 21.75 -66.36
C PRO A 30 -16.59 23.19 -66.08
N ALA A 31 -15.34 23.51 -66.40
CA ALA A 31 -14.84 24.88 -66.32
C ALA A 31 -15.60 25.79 -67.31
N PRO A 32 -16.02 27.00 -66.90
CA PRO A 32 -16.72 27.93 -67.77
C PRO A 32 -15.79 28.52 -68.83
N GLU A 33 -16.32 28.77 -70.03
CA GLU A 33 -15.59 29.30 -71.20
C GLU A 33 -14.92 30.66 -70.93
N ALA A 34 -15.52 31.47 -70.04
CA ALA A 34 -14.93 32.68 -69.51
C ALA A 34 -14.87 32.60 -67.99
N SER A 35 -13.66 32.41 -67.46
CA SER A 35 -13.40 32.34 -66.02
C SER A 35 -12.63 33.59 -65.58
N VAL A 36 -13.29 34.51 -64.87
CA VAL A 36 -12.61 35.59 -64.15
C VAL A 36 -12.29 35.06 -62.76
N VAL A 37 -11.07 34.59 -62.56
CA VAL A 37 -10.58 34.20 -61.23
C VAL A 37 -10.17 35.47 -60.50
N GLN A 38 -10.87 35.81 -59.42
CA GLN A 38 -10.54 36.98 -58.63
C GLN A 38 -9.16 36.79 -58.00
N ALA A 39 -8.26 37.76 -58.20
CA ALA A 39 -6.92 37.70 -57.64
C ALA A 39 -6.99 37.74 -56.10
N ASN A 40 -6.61 36.63 -55.45
CA ASN A 40 -6.46 36.60 -54.00
C ASN A 40 -5.02 36.95 -53.63
N THR A 41 -4.81 38.17 -53.12
CA THR A 41 -3.48 38.65 -52.72
C THR A 41 -2.98 38.04 -51.41
N LYS A 42 -3.88 37.54 -50.55
CA LYS A 42 -3.55 36.94 -49.26
C LYS A 42 -3.03 35.51 -49.41
N TYR A 43 -3.52 34.78 -50.42
CA TYR A 43 -3.12 33.41 -50.70
C TYR A 43 -2.83 33.20 -52.20
N PRO A 44 -1.69 33.71 -52.71
CA PRO A 44 -1.44 33.83 -54.15
C PRO A 44 -1.22 32.48 -54.86
N ASP A 45 -0.80 31.44 -54.13
CA ASP A 45 -0.49 30.11 -54.68
C ASP A 45 -1.56 29.06 -54.36
N ASN A 46 -2.65 29.45 -53.69
CA ASN A 46 -3.73 28.51 -53.40
C ASN A 46 -4.51 28.18 -54.67
N ALA A 47 -5.00 26.95 -54.71
CA ALA A 47 -6.09 26.59 -55.62
C ALA A 47 -7.43 27.05 -55.05
N LEU A 48 -8.41 27.21 -55.94
CA LEU A 48 -9.75 27.69 -55.62
C LEU A 48 -10.79 26.65 -56.01
N LEU A 49 -11.65 26.26 -55.07
CA LEU A 49 -12.86 25.50 -55.36
C LEU A 49 -14.04 26.46 -55.36
N LEU A 50 -14.71 26.53 -56.49
CA LEU A 50 -15.96 27.25 -56.71
C LEU A 50 -17.12 26.27 -56.58
N ILE A 51 -17.81 26.31 -55.45
CA ILE A 51 -18.84 25.34 -55.09
C ILE A 51 -20.21 26.03 -55.10
N TYR A 52 -21.02 25.75 -56.11
CA TYR A 52 -22.35 26.31 -56.29
C TYR A 52 -23.36 25.54 -55.45
N SER A 53 -24.16 26.27 -54.66
CA SER A 53 -25.15 25.68 -53.76
C SER A 53 -26.11 26.76 -53.27
N ASP A 54 -27.40 26.46 -53.29
CA ASP A 54 -28.45 27.28 -52.66
C ASP A 54 -28.51 27.05 -51.13
N LEU A 55 -27.82 26.02 -50.62
CA LEU A 55 -27.72 25.76 -49.19
C LEU A 55 -26.74 26.74 -48.54
N GLU A 56 -27.24 27.60 -47.67
CA GLU A 56 -26.39 28.43 -46.82
C GLU A 56 -25.78 27.63 -45.64
N GLY A 57 -24.71 28.16 -45.05
CA GLY A 57 -24.05 27.56 -43.89
C GLY A 57 -23.21 26.30 -44.14
N LEU A 58 -22.95 25.90 -45.40
CA LEU A 58 -22.00 24.82 -45.69
C LEU A 58 -20.61 25.14 -45.15
N GLN A 59 -19.97 24.12 -44.60
CA GLN A 59 -18.59 24.14 -44.13
C GLN A 59 -17.77 23.14 -44.92
N PHE A 60 -16.59 23.56 -45.36
CA PHE A 60 -15.66 22.70 -46.09
C PHE A 60 -14.46 22.36 -45.23
N ARG A 61 -14.07 21.08 -45.28
CA ARG A 61 -12.94 20.53 -44.52
C ARG A 61 -12.01 19.77 -45.45
N SER A 62 -10.71 19.82 -45.14
CA SER A 62 -9.67 19.08 -45.84
C SER A 62 -9.12 17.98 -44.95
N SER A 63 -8.89 16.80 -45.52
CA SER A 63 -8.19 15.70 -44.82
C SER A 63 -6.78 16.06 -44.34
N MET A 64 -6.19 17.13 -44.89
CA MET A 64 -4.84 17.61 -44.55
C MET A 64 -4.86 18.97 -43.81
N GLY A 65 -6.05 19.48 -43.44
CA GLY A 65 -6.17 20.84 -42.87
C GLY A 65 -5.75 21.95 -43.84
N ALA A 66 -5.74 21.67 -45.15
CA ALA A 66 -5.16 22.55 -46.16
C ALA A 66 -6.16 23.57 -46.75
N ILE A 67 -7.30 23.83 -46.10
CA ILE A 67 -8.21 24.93 -46.46
C ILE A 67 -7.81 26.16 -45.66
N ASN A 68 -7.37 27.21 -46.35
CA ASN A 68 -6.84 28.43 -45.74
C ASN A 68 -7.90 29.53 -45.60
N GLN A 69 -8.94 29.49 -46.43
CA GLN A 69 -10.06 30.40 -46.39
C GLN A 69 -11.28 29.80 -47.09
N GLN A 70 -12.47 30.07 -46.57
CA GLN A 70 -13.73 29.82 -47.25
C GLN A 70 -14.67 31.01 -47.05
N SER A 71 -15.45 31.34 -48.07
CA SER A 71 -16.48 32.39 -47.99
C SER A 71 -17.69 32.01 -48.83
N TYR A 72 -18.87 32.50 -48.44
CA TYR A 72 -20.10 32.33 -49.21
C TYR A 72 -20.50 33.65 -49.86
N ASN A 73 -20.70 33.62 -51.17
CA ASN A 73 -21.25 34.72 -51.94
C ASN A 73 -22.75 34.47 -52.15
N THR A 74 -23.59 35.19 -51.40
CA THR A 74 -25.06 35.08 -51.43
C THR A 74 -25.69 35.57 -52.74
N THR A 75 -25.02 36.42 -53.51
CA THR A 75 -25.54 36.89 -54.81
C THR A 75 -25.30 35.86 -55.91
N ALA A 76 -24.19 35.10 -55.80
CA ALA A 76 -23.81 34.09 -56.78
C ALA A 76 -24.18 32.66 -56.37
N ASN A 77 -24.80 32.46 -55.20
CA ASN A 77 -25.07 31.16 -54.56
C ASN A 77 -23.86 30.23 -54.63
N ARG A 78 -22.70 30.75 -54.22
CA ARG A 78 -21.42 30.08 -54.43
C ARG A 78 -20.46 30.26 -53.27
N TYR A 79 -19.84 29.16 -52.86
CA TYR A 79 -18.72 29.12 -51.95
C TYR A 79 -17.40 29.22 -52.70
N GLU A 80 -16.49 30.00 -52.14
CA GLU A 80 -15.12 30.18 -52.61
C GLU A 80 -14.19 29.60 -51.56
N VAL A 81 -13.60 28.44 -51.84
CA VAL A 81 -12.77 27.69 -50.90
C VAL A 81 -11.34 27.68 -51.41
N PHE A 82 -10.47 28.44 -50.75
CA PHE A 82 -9.05 28.50 -51.04
C PHE A 82 -8.29 27.41 -50.28
N CYS A 83 -7.58 26.55 -51.00
CA CYS A 83 -6.80 25.47 -50.41
C CYS A 83 -5.35 25.44 -50.93
N SER A 84 -4.43 24.98 -50.08
CA SER A 84 -3.03 24.79 -50.46
C SER A 84 -2.88 23.74 -51.57
N PRO A 85 -1.86 23.85 -52.44
CA PRO A 85 -1.61 22.94 -53.57
C PRO A 85 -1.04 21.58 -53.10
N VAL A 86 -1.83 20.82 -52.34
CA VAL A 86 -1.47 19.50 -51.81
C VAL A 86 -2.58 18.50 -52.10
N LYS A 87 -2.21 17.24 -52.37
CA LYS A 87 -3.17 16.15 -52.55
C LYS A 87 -4.02 15.99 -51.29
N GLN A 88 -5.34 16.11 -51.44
CA GLN A 88 -6.26 16.13 -50.30
C GLN A 88 -7.67 15.68 -50.71
N MET A 89 -8.41 15.17 -49.73
CA MET A 89 -9.86 15.00 -49.84
C MET A 89 -10.54 16.25 -49.29
N VAL A 90 -11.56 16.73 -50.01
CA VAL A 90 -12.41 17.84 -49.58
C VAL A 90 -13.77 17.28 -49.18
N PHE A 91 -14.27 17.69 -48.02
CA PHE A 91 -15.55 17.29 -47.46
C PHE A 91 -16.46 18.51 -47.31
N VAL A 92 -17.76 18.28 -47.43
CA VAL A 92 -18.82 19.26 -47.16
C VAL A 92 -19.65 18.79 -45.97
N ALA A 93 -19.87 19.70 -45.03
CA ALA A 93 -20.65 19.46 -43.83
C ALA A 93 -21.64 20.60 -43.60
N LYS A 94 -22.80 20.26 -43.04
CA LYS A 94 -23.81 21.20 -42.54
C LYS A 94 -24.56 20.52 -41.39
N PRO A 95 -24.88 21.22 -40.29
CA PRO A 95 -25.73 20.64 -39.24
C PRO A 95 -27.03 20.07 -39.84
N GLY A 96 -27.41 18.85 -39.45
CA GLY A 96 -28.58 18.15 -39.98
C GLY A 96 -28.35 17.42 -41.31
N PHE A 97 -27.11 17.43 -41.85
CA PHE A 97 -26.74 16.69 -43.06
C PHE A 97 -25.67 15.64 -42.75
N MET A 98 -25.74 14.51 -43.47
CA MET A 98 -24.61 13.58 -43.52
C MET A 98 -23.42 14.25 -44.22
N GLU A 99 -22.27 14.33 -43.54
CA GLU A 99 -21.04 14.80 -44.17
C GLU A 99 -20.75 13.97 -45.43
N ARG A 100 -20.38 14.66 -46.52
CA ARG A 100 -20.09 14.02 -47.79
C ARG A 100 -18.72 14.45 -48.30
N ARG A 101 -17.98 13.51 -48.87
CA ARG A 101 -16.78 13.84 -49.64
C ARG A 101 -17.21 14.55 -50.92
N VAL A 102 -16.72 15.76 -51.13
CA VAL A 102 -16.88 16.50 -52.38
C VAL A 102 -16.06 15.84 -53.48
N THR A 103 -14.75 15.69 -53.24
CA THR A 103 -13.80 15.19 -54.23
C THR A 103 -12.46 14.79 -53.58
N THR A 104 -11.59 14.15 -54.35
CA THR A 104 -10.14 14.05 -54.04
C THR A 104 -9.38 14.83 -55.12
N ILE A 105 -8.66 15.86 -54.73
CA ILE A 105 -7.92 16.73 -55.65
C ILE A 105 -6.42 16.65 -55.40
N ASN A 106 -5.62 16.90 -56.43
CA ASN A 106 -4.17 17.12 -56.35
C ASN A 106 -3.82 18.43 -57.08
N PRO A 107 -4.22 19.58 -56.52
CA PRO A 107 -4.20 20.84 -57.24
C PRO A 107 -2.79 21.41 -57.40
N GLN A 108 -2.50 21.96 -58.57
CA GLN A 108 -1.37 22.86 -58.79
C GLN A 108 -1.70 24.27 -58.28
N PRO A 109 -0.70 25.13 -58.03
CA PRO A 109 -0.95 26.51 -57.65
C PRO A 109 -1.87 27.23 -58.65
N LYS A 110 -2.90 27.90 -58.13
CA LYS A 110 -3.91 28.66 -58.89
C LYS A 110 -4.88 27.83 -59.73
N ASP A 111 -4.90 26.50 -59.59
CA ASP A 111 -5.96 25.68 -60.19
C ASP A 111 -7.34 26.11 -59.68
N VAL A 112 -8.34 26.02 -60.55
CA VAL A 112 -9.74 26.28 -60.18
C VAL A 112 -10.61 25.09 -60.51
N PHE A 113 -11.37 24.63 -59.52
CA PHE A 113 -12.30 23.51 -59.65
C PHE A 113 -13.72 23.99 -59.44
N TYR A 114 -14.67 23.35 -60.12
CA TYR A 114 -16.07 23.74 -60.11
C TYR A 114 -16.91 22.55 -59.65
N TYR A 115 -17.73 22.78 -58.62
CA TYR A 115 -18.62 21.75 -58.09
C TYR A 115 -20.00 22.34 -57.84
N LYS A 116 -21.01 21.48 -57.88
CA LYS A 116 -22.36 21.77 -57.40
C LYS A 116 -22.67 20.90 -56.20
N VAL A 117 -23.14 21.49 -55.12
CA VAL A 117 -23.64 20.80 -53.94
C VAL A 117 -25.12 21.10 -53.80
N GLU A 118 -25.94 20.06 -53.75
CA GLU A 118 -27.39 20.15 -53.63
C GLU A 118 -27.89 19.26 -52.50
N GLU A 119 -29.01 19.64 -51.90
CA GLU A 119 -29.71 18.77 -50.97
C GLU A 119 -30.45 17.66 -51.73
N VAL A 120 -30.29 16.43 -51.25
CA VAL A 120 -31.11 15.30 -51.69
C VAL A 120 -32.21 15.12 -50.66
N LEU A 121 -33.43 15.49 -51.04
CA LEU A 121 -34.62 15.27 -50.23
C LEU A 121 -35.02 13.79 -50.33
N THR A 122 -34.56 12.96 -49.39
CA THR A 122 -35.10 11.62 -49.19
C THR A 122 -36.22 11.67 -48.16
N THR A 123 -37.41 12.11 -48.56
CA THR A 123 -38.62 11.90 -47.77
C THR A 123 -39.26 10.59 -48.19
N SER A 124 -38.88 9.50 -47.54
CA SER A 124 -39.61 8.23 -47.63
C SER A 124 -40.37 8.00 -46.33
N ASP A 125 -41.68 7.80 -46.43
CA ASP A 125 -42.52 7.33 -45.30
C ASP A 125 -42.30 5.85 -45.00
N GLU A 126 -41.53 5.14 -45.84
CA GLU A 126 -41.17 3.75 -45.60
C GLU A 126 -40.24 3.66 -44.38
N ARG A 127 -40.42 2.60 -43.58
CA ARG A 127 -39.70 2.43 -42.32
C ARG A 127 -39.11 1.04 -42.18
N GLY A 128 -37.86 0.97 -41.73
CA GLY A 128 -37.22 -0.24 -41.21
C GLY A 128 -37.08 -0.17 -39.69
N THR A 129 -36.54 -1.22 -39.08
CA THR A 129 -36.24 -1.27 -37.64
C THR A 129 -34.72 -1.25 -37.43
N LEU A 130 -34.23 -0.42 -36.51
CA LEU A 130 -32.86 -0.47 -36.02
C LEU A 130 -32.85 -1.06 -34.61
N SER A 131 -32.07 -2.12 -34.41
CA SER A 131 -31.89 -2.79 -33.12
C SER A 131 -30.41 -2.76 -32.73
N ILE A 132 -30.09 -2.15 -31.59
CA ILE A 132 -28.72 -1.96 -31.09
C ILE A 132 -28.56 -2.69 -29.77
N THR A 133 -27.52 -3.53 -29.68
CA THR A 133 -27.05 -4.12 -28.42
C THR A 133 -25.58 -3.79 -28.21
N SER A 134 -25.13 -3.76 -26.96
CA SER A 134 -23.73 -3.45 -26.69
C SER A 134 -23.15 -4.11 -25.46
N ASN A 135 -21.83 -4.27 -25.48
CA ASN A 135 -20.97 -4.56 -24.35
C ASN A 135 -19.92 -3.43 -24.25
N PRO A 136 -19.87 -2.67 -23.15
CA PRO A 136 -20.71 -2.77 -21.96
C PRO A 136 -22.18 -2.41 -22.23
N PRO A 137 -23.13 -2.76 -21.34
CA PRO A 137 -24.54 -2.38 -21.50
C PRO A 137 -24.77 -0.90 -21.18
N GLN A 138 -25.96 -0.37 -21.48
CA GLN A 138 -26.42 0.98 -21.09
C GLN A 138 -25.54 2.12 -21.65
N ILE A 139 -25.18 2.01 -22.92
CA ILE A 139 -24.40 3.02 -23.66
C ILE A 139 -25.35 4.14 -24.13
N ARG A 140 -24.88 5.40 -24.06
CA ARG A 140 -25.60 6.57 -24.57
C ARG A 140 -25.68 6.50 -26.09
N ILE A 141 -26.85 6.80 -26.66
CA ILE A 141 -27.11 6.74 -28.10
C ILE A 141 -27.40 8.15 -28.59
N ILE A 142 -26.67 8.58 -29.61
CA ILE A 142 -26.97 9.78 -30.38
C ILE A 142 -27.29 9.31 -31.80
N LEU A 143 -28.52 9.57 -32.24
CA LEU A 143 -29.03 9.16 -33.53
C LEU A 143 -29.31 10.43 -34.34
N ASN A 144 -28.64 10.58 -35.48
CA ASN A 144 -28.80 11.75 -36.35
C ASN A 144 -28.61 13.08 -35.61
N ASP A 145 -27.54 13.18 -34.83
CA ASP A 145 -27.19 14.33 -33.99
C ASP A 145 -28.19 14.62 -32.84
N LEU A 146 -29.25 13.83 -32.69
CA LEU A 146 -30.17 13.89 -31.56
C LEU A 146 -29.74 12.89 -30.49
N GLU A 147 -29.42 13.40 -29.30
CA GLU A 147 -29.20 12.54 -28.14
C GLU A 147 -30.53 11.94 -27.66
N LEU A 148 -30.56 10.61 -27.55
CA LEU A 148 -31.72 9.89 -27.05
C LEU A 148 -31.66 9.77 -25.53
N ALA A 149 -32.83 9.82 -24.88
CA ALA A 149 -32.94 9.50 -23.45
C ALA A 149 -32.70 8.00 -23.17
N GLU A 150 -32.96 7.16 -24.16
CA GLU A 150 -32.79 5.71 -24.10
C GLU A 150 -31.32 5.30 -24.26
N ARG A 151 -30.99 4.12 -23.76
CA ARG A 151 -29.64 3.53 -23.80
C ARG A 151 -29.72 2.12 -24.37
N THR A 152 -28.59 1.54 -24.75
CA THR A 152 -28.56 0.14 -25.21
C THR A 152 -29.01 -0.83 -24.10
N PRO A 153 -29.80 -1.88 -24.39
CA PRO A 153 -30.32 -2.23 -25.71
C PRO A 153 -31.43 -1.28 -26.19
N PHE A 154 -31.44 -0.99 -27.48
CA PHE A 154 -32.35 -0.02 -28.11
C PHE A 154 -32.96 -0.62 -29.37
N SER A 155 -34.24 -0.39 -29.61
CA SER A 155 -34.93 -0.86 -30.82
C SER A 155 -36.00 0.15 -31.24
N GLN A 156 -35.90 0.68 -32.45
CA GLN A 156 -36.85 1.67 -32.95
C GLN A 156 -37.06 1.57 -34.46
N ARG A 157 -38.29 1.87 -34.91
CA ARG A 157 -38.58 2.05 -36.34
C ARG A 157 -38.13 3.43 -36.82
N LEU A 158 -37.30 3.45 -37.85
CA LEU A 158 -36.72 4.65 -38.45
C LEU A 158 -37.12 4.74 -39.94
N PRO A 159 -37.18 5.94 -40.51
CA PRO A 159 -37.27 6.11 -41.97
C PRO A 159 -36.22 5.28 -42.71
N THR A 160 -36.53 4.83 -43.91
CA THR A 160 -35.52 4.20 -44.77
C THR A 160 -34.49 5.23 -45.22
N GLY A 161 -33.22 4.86 -45.21
CA GLY A 161 -32.13 5.75 -45.59
C GLY A 161 -30.89 5.60 -44.71
N THR A 162 -29.95 6.52 -44.85
CA THR A 162 -28.72 6.55 -44.05
C THR A 162 -28.97 7.23 -42.72
N HIS A 163 -28.66 6.54 -41.62
CA HIS A 163 -28.70 7.09 -40.26
C HIS A 163 -27.31 7.07 -39.63
N ARG A 164 -26.89 8.18 -39.05
CA ARG A 164 -25.68 8.26 -38.22
C ARG A 164 -26.01 7.83 -36.79
N VAL A 165 -25.23 6.91 -36.26
CA VAL A 165 -25.33 6.39 -34.90
C VAL A 165 -24.00 6.62 -34.21
N VAL A 166 -24.03 7.41 -33.13
CA VAL A 166 -22.91 7.60 -32.23
C VAL A 166 -23.23 6.94 -30.90
N LEU A 167 -22.36 6.03 -30.46
CA LEU A 167 -22.47 5.32 -29.19
C LEU A 167 -21.34 5.76 -28.27
N GLN A 168 -21.71 6.33 -27.13
CA GLN A 168 -20.77 6.94 -26.19
C GLN A 168 -20.94 6.38 -24.78
N LYS A 169 -19.81 6.05 -24.16
CA LYS A 169 -19.76 5.74 -22.74
C LYS A 169 -18.46 6.27 -22.15
N GLU A 170 -18.56 6.82 -20.95
CA GLU A 170 -17.40 7.34 -20.23
C GLU A 170 -16.31 6.28 -20.10
N ARG A 171 -15.07 6.69 -20.37
CA ARG A 171 -13.87 5.85 -20.35
C ARG A 171 -13.84 4.74 -21.42
N TYR A 172 -14.69 4.81 -22.44
CA TYR A 172 -14.60 3.95 -23.61
C TYR A 172 -14.31 4.77 -24.87
N ILE A 173 -13.71 4.12 -25.87
CA ILE A 173 -13.61 4.66 -27.22
C ILE A 173 -15.04 4.70 -27.80
N GLU A 174 -15.50 5.87 -28.22
CA GLU A 174 -16.80 6.03 -28.86
C GLU A 174 -16.84 5.33 -30.22
N LEU A 175 -18.04 4.90 -30.62
CA LEU A 175 -18.30 4.44 -31.99
C LEU A 175 -19.12 5.51 -32.70
N ASP A 176 -18.64 5.99 -33.84
CA ASP A 176 -19.37 6.86 -34.76
C ASP A 176 -19.49 6.14 -36.11
N THR A 177 -20.71 5.77 -36.50
CA THR A 177 -20.96 4.98 -37.71
C THR A 177 -22.22 5.44 -38.43
N ALA A 178 -22.27 5.24 -39.74
CA ALA A 178 -23.49 5.38 -40.53
C ALA A 178 -24.03 4.01 -40.93
N LEU A 179 -25.36 3.86 -40.95
CA LEU A 179 -26.05 2.62 -41.28
C LEU A 179 -27.18 2.89 -42.26
N GLN A 180 -27.34 2.01 -43.25
CA GLN A 180 -28.50 2.02 -44.15
C GLN A 180 -29.67 1.26 -43.52
N ILE A 181 -30.83 1.91 -43.41
CA ILE A 181 -32.10 1.30 -43.02
C ILE A 181 -32.93 1.04 -44.27
N HIS A 182 -33.42 -0.19 -44.44
CA HIS A 182 -34.25 -0.60 -45.58
C HIS A 182 -35.68 -0.88 -45.13
N LYS A 183 -36.62 -0.76 -46.07
CA LYS A 183 -38.05 -0.95 -45.84
C LYS A 183 -38.33 -2.34 -45.25
N ASP A 184 -39.10 -2.37 -44.16
CA ASP A 184 -39.58 -3.59 -43.50
C ASP A 184 -38.45 -4.60 -43.12
N GLN A 185 -37.20 -4.13 -43.07
CA GLN A 185 -36.05 -4.90 -42.62
C GLN A 185 -35.62 -4.47 -41.23
N GLU A 186 -35.12 -5.43 -40.45
CA GLU A 186 -34.43 -5.16 -39.20
C GLU A 186 -32.92 -5.07 -39.44
N ARG A 187 -32.32 -3.94 -39.08
CA ARG A 187 -30.88 -3.74 -39.03
C ARG A 187 -30.41 -3.96 -37.60
N PHE A 188 -29.75 -5.09 -37.36
CA PHE A 188 -29.13 -5.38 -36.08
C PHE A 188 -27.69 -4.86 -36.02
N LEU A 189 -27.35 -4.15 -34.94
CA LEU A 189 -26.00 -3.68 -34.63
C LEU A 189 -25.60 -4.19 -33.24
N HIS A 190 -24.57 -5.02 -33.17
CA HIS A 190 -23.93 -5.41 -31.91
C HIS A 190 -22.57 -4.74 -31.78
N VAL A 191 -22.32 -4.07 -30.65
CA VAL A 191 -21.12 -3.27 -30.43
C VAL A 191 -20.35 -3.69 -29.19
N ASN A 192 -19.05 -3.90 -29.34
CA ASN A 192 -18.12 -4.07 -28.22
C ASN A 192 -17.23 -2.82 -28.15
N LEU A 193 -17.54 -1.88 -27.25
CA LEU A 193 -16.70 -0.70 -27.07
C LEU A 193 -15.41 -1.09 -26.36
N LYS A 194 -14.29 -0.50 -26.80
CA LYS A 194 -12.98 -0.74 -26.20
C LYS A 194 -12.73 0.24 -25.05
N PRO A 195 -12.28 -0.23 -23.87
CA PRO A 195 -11.96 0.65 -22.74
C PRO A 195 -10.70 1.47 -23.02
N ILE A 196 -10.62 2.69 -22.50
CA ILE A 196 -9.42 3.55 -22.60
C ILE A 196 -8.47 3.41 -21.41
N TRP A 197 -8.73 2.48 -20.50
CA TRP A 197 -7.93 2.23 -19.29
C TRP A 197 -7.28 0.85 -19.31
N ALA A 198 -6.34 0.62 -18.40
CA ALA A 198 -5.72 -0.66 -18.11
C ALA A 198 -6.16 -1.18 -16.74
N ASN A 199 -6.27 -2.50 -16.61
CA ASN A 199 -6.52 -3.17 -15.35
C ASN A 199 -5.19 -3.67 -14.75
N LEU A 200 -5.00 -3.48 -13.46
CA LEU A 200 -3.84 -3.97 -12.71
C LEU A 200 -4.29 -4.72 -11.46
N SER A 201 -3.82 -5.94 -11.30
CA SER A 201 -3.95 -6.73 -10.08
C SER A 201 -2.56 -7.13 -9.58
N VAL A 202 -2.26 -6.79 -8.34
CA VAL A 202 -1.00 -7.14 -7.68
C VAL A 202 -1.33 -7.93 -6.43
N ARG A 203 -0.71 -9.10 -6.31
CA ARG A 203 -0.70 -9.94 -5.10
C ARG A 203 0.72 -10.07 -4.60
N ALA A 204 0.95 -9.69 -3.37
CA ALA A 204 2.22 -9.69 -2.69
C ALA A 204 2.22 -10.70 -1.54
N MET A 205 3.28 -11.51 -1.48
CA MET A 205 3.54 -12.45 -0.41
C MET A 205 4.87 -12.09 0.26
N PRO A 206 4.94 -11.95 1.59
CA PRO A 206 3.86 -12.13 2.57
C PRO A 206 2.70 -11.11 2.47
N GLU A 207 1.51 -11.44 2.98
CA GLU A 207 0.28 -10.61 2.84
C GLU A 207 0.35 -9.24 3.52
N ASN A 208 1.26 -9.04 4.46
CA ASN A 208 1.48 -7.73 5.09
C ASN A 208 2.46 -6.83 4.30
N SER A 209 2.92 -7.26 3.12
CA SER A 209 3.81 -6.47 2.27
C SER A 209 3.08 -5.23 1.76
N GLU A 210 3.69 -4.06 1.94
CA GLU A 210 3.17 -2.78 1.47
C GLU A 210 3.34 -2.67 -0.05
N ILE A 211 2.26 -2.32 -0.74
CA ILE A 211 2.22 -2.08 -2.18
C ILE A 211 2.17 -0.57 -2.43
N VAL A 212 3.16 -0.07 -3.16
CA VAL A 212 3.33 1.34 -3.50
C VAL A 212 3.31 1.47 -5.02
N LEU A 213 2.43 2.31 -5.54
CA LEU A 213 2.35 2.63 -6.97
C LEU A 213 2.56 4.12 -7.17
N ASN A 214 3.56 4.51 -7.96
CA ASN A 214 3.95 5.91 -8.18
C ASN A 214 4.13 6.71 -6.87
N GLN A 215 4.85 6.13 -5.91
CA GLN A 215 5.12 6.69 -4.58
C GLN A 215 3.89 6.81 -3.65
N GLN A 216 2.71 6.36 -4.08
CA GLN A 216 1.51 6.33 -3.25
C GLN A 216 1.27 4.91 -2.72
N VAL A 217 1.10 4.78 -1.40
CA VAL A 217 0.70 3.52 -0.76
C VAL A 217 -0.72 3.17 -1.21
N LYS A 218 -0.89 1.97 -1.76
CA LYS A 218 -2.18 1.46 -2.25
C LYS A 218 -2.82 0.45 -1.31
N GLY A 219 -2.03 -0.25 -0.51
CA GLY A 219 -2.53 -1.25 0.43
C GLY A 219 -1.43 -2.22 0.86
N GLN A 220 -1.84 -3.32 1.50
CA GLN A 220 -0.98 -4.41 1.90
C GLN A 220 -1.50 -5.74 1.33
N GLY A 221 -0.60 -6.57 0.82
CA GLY A 221 -0.93 -7.91 0.34
C GLY A 221 -1.59 -7.95 -1.03
N ASP A 222 -2.75 -7.33 -1.19
CA ASP A 222 -3.47 -7.29 -2.47
C ASP A 222 -3.80 -5.85 -2.88
N TYR A 223 -3.70 -5.57 -4.18
CA TYR A 223 -4.12 -4.32 -4.79
C TYR A 223 -4.80 -4.60 -6.14
N GLN A 224 -5.96 -3.98 -6.36
CA GLN A 224 -6.70 -4.07 -7.62
C GLN A 224 -7.11 -2.68 -8.09
N ALA A 225 -6.87 -2.41 -9.36
CA ALA A 225 -7.31 -1.23 -10.09
C ALA A 225 -7.92 -1.71 -11.39
N THR A 226 -9.24 -1.92 -11.39
CA THR A 226 -9.94 -2.59 -12.48
C THR A 226 -11.23 -1.88 -12.83
N GLY A 227 -11.57 -1.87 -14.12
CA GLY A 227 -12.83 -1.33 -14.60
C GLY A 227 -12.82 0.19 -14.83
N PRO A 228 -13.97 0.77 -15.21
CA PRO A 228 -14.03 2.16 -15.65
C PRO A 228 -13.70 3.16 -14.55
N GLU A 229 -14.05 2.86 -13.30
CA GLU A 229 -13.89 3.76 -12.14
C GLU A 229 -12.45 3.73 -11.61
N ASP A 230 -11.90 2.54 -11.36
CA ASP A 230 -10.60 2.38 -10.69
C ASP A 230 -9.44 2.04 -11.63
N GLY A 231 -9.73 1.66 -12.89
CA GLY A 231 -8.73 1.31 -13.88
C GLY A 231 -7.71 2.42 -14.10
N LEU A 232 -6.47 2.04 -14.38
CA LEU A 232 -5.37 2.97 -14.55
C LEU A 232 -5.36 3.55 -15.98
N ASP A 233 -4.98 4.81 -16.13
CA ASP A 233 -4.76 5.37 -17.45
C ASP A 233 -3.56 4.69 -18.14
N PRO A 234 -3.52 4.64 -19.48
CA PRO A 234 -2.36 4.12 -20.20
C PRO A 234 -1.12 4.96 -19.88
N GLY A 235 -0.01 4.31 -19.59
CA GLY A 235 1.20 5.00 -19.18
C GLY A 235 2.21 4.12 -18.49
N ILE A 236 3.23 4.77 -17.94
CA ILE A 236 4.31 4.14 -17.22
C ILE A 236 4.08 4.30 -15.71
N TYR A 237 4.15 3.19 -14.98
CA TYR A 237 3.96 3.14 -13.54
C TYR A 237 5.19 2.55 -12.86
N GLN A 238 5.58 3.12 -11.72
CA GLN A 238 6.61 2.56 -10.84
C GLN A 238 5.92 1.78 -9.73
N LEU A 239 6.09 0.45 -9.75
CA LEU A 239 5.59 -0.44 -8.72
C LEU A 239 6.72 -0.79 -7.76
N LYS A 240 6.46 -0.58 -6.47
CA LYS A 240 7.33 -1.03 -5.38
C LYS A 240 6.51 -1.87 -4.41
N VAL A 241 7.03 -3.03 -4.04
CA VAL A 241 6.48 -3.88 -2.98
C VAL A 241 7.56 -4.07 -1.94
N GLN A 242 7.25 -3.77 -0.68
CA GLN A 242 8.24 -3.79 0.39
C GLN A 242 7.66 -4.32 1.70
N LEU A 243 8.54 -4.95 2.48
CA LEU A 243 8.24 -5.42 3.82
C LEU A 243 9.52 -5.37 4.66
N GLU A 244 9.39 -5.05 5.94
CA GLU A 244 10.53 -5.04 6.85
C GLU A 244 11.24 -6.41 6.85
N LYS A 245 12.57 -6.40 6.90
CA LYS A 245 13.42 -7.62 6.90
C LYS A 245 13.26 -8.48 5.64
N HIS A 246 12.76 -7.91 4.54
CA HIS A 246 12.71 -8.51 3.21
C HIS A 246 13.38 -7.59 2.20
N TYR A 247 13.90 -8.16 1.10
CA TYR A 247 14.37 -7.33 -0.01
C TYR A 247 13.16 -6.73 -0.72
N PRO A 248 13.15 -5.42 -1.00
CA PRO A 248 12.07 -4.80 -1.77
C PRO A 248 12.10 -5.30 -3.21
N PHE A 249 10.92 -5.36 -3.81
CA PHE A 249 10.73 -5.59 -5.24
C PHE A 249 10.35 -4.26 -5.90
N GLU A 250 11.09 -3.85 -6.92
CA GLU A 250 10.84 -2.62 -7.68
C GLU A 250 10.82 -2.92 -9.17
N THR A 251 9.80 -2.46 -9.89
CA THR A 251 9.68 -2.63 -11.34
C THR A 251 8.92 -1.49 -11.98
N GLN A 252 9.25 -1.21 -13.24
CA GLN A 252 8.47 -0.31 -14.08
C GLN A 252 7.46 -1.13 -14.90
N LEU A 253 6.21 -0.69 -14.91
CA LEU A 253 5.11 -1.27 -15.69
C LEU A 253 4.75 -0.31 -16.82
N THR A 254 4.55 -0.83 -18.02
CA THR A 254 3.99 -0.06 -19.15
C THR A 254 2.60 -0.61 -19.42
N LEU A 255 1.57 0.18 -19.11
CA LEU A 255 0.17 -0.21 -19.23
C LEU A 255 -0.43 0.43 -20.49
N ALA A 256 -1.08 -0.39 -21.32
CA ALA A 256 -1.81 0.06 -22.50
C ALA A 256 -3.33 0.00 -22.28
N SER A 257 -4.10 0.78 -23.02
CA SER A 257 -5.56 0.74 -22.98
C SER A 257 -6.08 -0.67 -23.32
N GLY A 258 -7.02 -1.16 -22.52
CA GLY A 258 -7.59 -2.50 -22.58
C GLY A 258 -6.67 -3.62 -22.09
N MET A 259 -5.50 -3.31 -21.51
CA MET A 259 -4.59 -4.32 -20.99
C MET A 259 -5.03 -4.81 -19.61
N ASP A 260 -4.99 -6.14 -19.40
CA ASP A 260 -5.13 -6.78 -18.11
C ASP A 260 -3.76 -7.26 -17.61
N SER A 261 -3.26 -6.68 -16.50
CA SER A 261 -1.98 -7.03 -15.89
C SER A 261 -2.18 -7.69 -14.54
N VAL A 262 -1.60 -8.87 -14.35
CA VAL A 262 -1.63 -9.61 -13.07
C VAL A 262 -0.20 -9.91 -12.62
N LEU A 263 0.16 -9.49 -11.41
CA LEU A 263 1.48 -9.66 -10.83
C LEU A 263 1.38 -10.42 -9.50
N ASN A 264 2.08 -11.54 -9.41
CA ASN A 264 2.24 -12.29 -8.16
C ASN A 264 3.68 -12.14 -7.68
N ILE A 265 3.89 -11.34 -6.65
CA ILE A 265 5.21 -10.94 -6.13
C ILE A 265 5.46 -11.68 -4.82
N HIS A 266 6.61 -12.36 -4.74
CA HIS A 266 7.06 -13.02 -3.52
C HIS A 266 8.33 -12.33 -3.05
N LEU A 267 8.25 -11.60 -1.94
CA LEU A 267 9.40 -10.93 -1.36
C LEU A 267 10.35 -11.96 -0.75
N LYS A 268 11.65 -11.80 -1.04
CA LYS A 268 12.69 -12.67 -0.49
C LYS A 268 13.03 -12.20 0.94
N PRO A 269 12.90 -13.05 1.97
CA PRO A 269 13.27 -12.68 3.33
C PRO A 269 14.79 -12.51 3.47
N ILE A 270 15.20 -11.54 4.27
CA ILE A 270 16.60 -11.32 4.66
C ILE A 270 16.83 -12.10 5.95
N THR A 271 17.79 -13.03 5.93
CA THR A 271 17.94 -14.03 6.98
C THR A 271 19.40 -14.25 7.36
N GLY A 272 19.62 -14.82 8.54
CA GLY A 272 20.91 -15.28 9.04
C GLY A 272 20.76 -16.54 9.89
N TRP A 273 21.88 -17.17 10.23
CA TRP A 273 21.91 -18.37 11.07
C TRP A 273 22.02 -17.98 12.55
N LEU A 274 21.16 -18.55 13.39
CA LEU A 274 21.23 -18.44 14.84
C LEU A 274 21.65 -19.79 15.42
N GLN A 275 22.78 -19.83 16.13
CA GLN A 275 23.26 -21.01 16.84
C GLN A 275 23.35 -20.73 18.35
N ILE A 276 22.66 -21.55 19.15
CA ILE A 276 22.61 -21.43 20.60
C ILE A 276 23.08 -22.74 21.23
N ASP A 277 24.19 -22.65 21.95
CA ASP A 277 24.78 -23.75 22.72
C ASP A 277 24.65 -23.46 24.23
N SER A 278 24.66 -24.49 25.08
CA SER A 278 24.77 -24.30 26.53
C SER A 278 25.60 -25.35 27.24
N GLU A 279 26.13 -24.95 28.39
CA GLU A 279 26.80 -25.81 29.35
C GLU A 279 26.10 -25.71 30.73
N PRO A 280 25.47 -26.79 31.21
CA PRO A 280 25.31 -28.09 30.54
C PRO A 280 24.28 -28.05 29.38
N SER A 281 24.43 -28.94 28.40
CA SER A 281 23.56 -29.02 27.19
C SER A 281 22.14 -29.52 27.50
N GLY A 282 21.19 -29.35 26.59
CA GLY A 282 19.79 -29.77 26.78
C GLY A 282 18.96 -28.78 27.61
N ALA A 283 19.36 -27.50 27.64
CA ALA A 283 18.54 -26.44 28.23
C ALA A 283 17.39 -26.08 27.28
N THR A 284 16.19 -25.84 27.81
CA THR A 284 15.04 -25.36 27.03
C THR A 284 15.28 -23.92 26.59
N ILE A 285 15.00 -23.62 25.33
CA ILE A 285 15.21 -22.31 24.71
C ILE A 285 13.87 -21.66 24.42
N ARG A 286 13.73 -20.39 24.82
CA ARG A 286 12.66 -19.51 24.36
C ARG A 286 13.27 -18.34 23.60
N ILE A 287 12.70 -18.02 22.45
CA ILE A 287 13.09 -16.88 21.61
C ILE A 287 11.89 -15.94 21.56
N ASP A 288 12.06 -14.71 22.02
CA ASP A 288 11.00 -13.70 22.16
C ASP A 288 9.75 -14.26 22.88
N GLY A 289 9.99 -15.03 23.95
CA GLY A 289 8.96 -15.67 24.78
C GLY A 289 8.39 -17.00 24.26
N GLN A 290 8.60 -17.34 22.99
CA GLN A 290 8.13 -18.59 22.38
C GLN A 290 9.16 -19.71 22.57
N GLN A 291 8.75 -20.86 23.11
CA GLN A 291 9.62 -22.04 23.20
C GLN A 291 9.89 -22.62 21.80
N VAL A 292 11.16 -22.75 21.44
CA VAL A 292 11.59 -23.21 20.09
C VAL A 292 12.28 -24.57 20.11
N GLY A 293 12.74 -25.04 21.27
CA GLY A 293 13.45 -26.33 21.39
C GLY A 293 14.42 -26.36 22.57
N ASN A 294 15.49 -27.15 22.44
CA ASN A 294 16.53 -27.32 23.46
C ASN A 294 17.94 -27.13 22.86
N THR A 295 18.93 -26.79 23.68
CA THR A 295 20.33 -26.68 23.23
C THR A 295 20.99 -28.05 22.98
N PRO A 296 21.86 -28.20 21.97
CA PRO A 296 22.22 -27.20 20.97
C PRO A 296 21.09 -26.95 19.94
N TYR A 297 20.93 -25.71 19.51
CA TYR A 297 19.88 -25.28 18.58
C TYR A 297 20.48 -24.48 17.42
N ARG A 298 20.05 -24.76 16.19
CA ARG A 298 20.49 -24.05 14.98
C ARG A 298 19.36 -23.90 13.99
N GLU A 299 19.04 -22.66 13.61
CA GLU A 299 17.98 -22.37 12.63
C GLU A 299 18.29 -21.06 11.89
N GLN A 300 17.76 -20.94 10.66
CA GLN A 300 17.75 -19.70 9.92
C GLN A 300 16.58 -18.83 10.37
N ARG A 301 16.86 -17.57 10.74
CA ARG A 301 15.87 -16.61 11.24
C ARG A 301 15.97 -15.32 10.43
N LEU A 302 14.89 -14.53 10.43
CA LEU A 302 14.92 -13.18 9.87
C LEU A 302 16.00 -12.35 10.57
N ILE A 303 16.55 -11.37 9.87
CA ILE A 303 17.49 -10.44 10.52
C ILE A 303 16.81 -9.66 11.65
N GLY A 304 17.58 -9.30 12.67
CA GLY A 304 17.07 -8.51 13.79
C GLY A 304 17.60 -8.97 15.14
N LYS A 305 17.10 -8.31 16.19
CA LYS A 305 17.46 -8.59 17.57
C LYS A 305 16.44 -9.55 18.19
N TYR A 306 16.92 -10.63 18.77
CA TYR A 306 16.14 -11.66 19.44
C TYR A 306 16.48 -11.70 20.92
N HIS A 307 15.47 -11.81 21.79
CA HIS A 307 15.63 -12.06 23.22
C HIS A 307 15.60 -13.57 23.48
N ILE A 308 16.72 -14.11 23.96
CA ILE A 308 16.90 -15.54 24.16
C ILE A 308 16.90 -15.84 25.65
N GLU A 309 16.04 -16.74 26.07
CA GLU A 309 15.95 -17.25 27.45
C GLU A 309 16.29 -18.74 27.46
N LEU A 310 17.14 -19.15 28.40
CA LEU A 310 17.49 -20.54 28.64
C LEU A 310 17.03 -20.96 30.03
N GLN A 311 16.34 -22.09 30.08
CA GLN A 311 15.88 -22.71 31.31
C GLN A 311 16.36 -24.16 31.40
N LYS A 312 16.89 -24.55 32.56
CA LYS A 312 17.24 -25.94 32.84
C LYS A 312 17.06 -26.27 34.31
N GLY A 313 16.47 -27.43 34.60
CA GLY A 313 16.26 -27.90 35.97
C GLY A 313 17.53 -27.80 36.83
N GLY A 314 17.40 -27.22 38.03
CA GLY A 314 18.51 -27.02 38.98
C GLY A 314 19.51 -25.92 38.63
N HIS A 315 19.27 -25.13 37.58
CA HIS A 315 20.10 -24.00 37.15
C HIS A 315 19.30 -22.70 37.17
N LEU A 316 19.99 -21.58 37.31
CA LEU A 316 19.42 -20.24 37.18
C LEU A 316 19.06 -19.98 35.72
N GLU A 317 17.89 -19.38 35.50
CA GLU A 317 17.49 -18.86 34.20
C GLU A 317 18.49 -17.81 33.74
N THR A 318 18.79 -17.84 32.45
CA THR A 318 19.73 -16.89 31.82
C THR A 318 19.09 -16.35 30.57
N GLU A 319 19.14 -15.03 30.42
CA GLU A 319 18.64 -14.31 29.27
C GLU A 319 19.76 -13.53 28.58
N LYS A 320 19.68 -13.38 27.26
CA LYS A 320 20.59 -12.52 26.48
C LYS A 320 19.93 -12.11 25.17
N SER A 321 20.19 -10.89 24.72
CA SER A 321 19.81 -10.48 23.37
C SER A 321 20.90 -10.81 22.35
N ILE A 322 20.51 -11.42 21.24
CA ILE A 322 21.40 -11.74 20.11
C ILE A 322 20.90 -11.01 18.87
N VAL A 323 21.83 -10.43 18.09
CA VAL A 323 21.51 -9.83 16.80
C VAL A 323 21.85 -10.84 15.70
N VAL A 324 20.88 -11.17 14.85
CA VAL A 324 21.06 -11.96 13.63
C VAL A 324 21.28 -11.00 12.48
N ASN A 325 22.43 -11.13 11.82
CA ASN A 325 22.81 -10.33 10.66
C ASN A 325 22.64 -11.13 9.36
N GLU A 326 22.48 -10.44 8.25
CA GLU A 326 22.29 -11.03 6.93
C GLU A 326 23.46 -11.96 6.56
N ASN A 327 23.12 -13.19 6.14
CA ASN A 327 24.08 -14.22 5.70
C ASN A 327 25.20 -14.54 6.70
N ALA A 328 25.07 -14.14 7.97
CA ALA A 328 26.04 -14.38 9.03
C ALA A 328 25.55 -15.48 9.99
N GLU A 329 26.49 -16.10 10.71
CA GLU A 329 26.19 -17.00 11.81
C GLU A 329 26.40 -16.30 13.15
N SER A 330 25.29 -16.02 13.83
CA SER A 330 25.28 -15.50 15.20
C SER A 330 25.30 -16.67 16.17
N LYS A 331 26.50 -16.99 16.68
CA LYS A 331 26.73 -18.09 17.62
C LYS A 331 26.91 -17.58 19.04
N GLU A 332 26.17 -18.17 19.98
CA GLU A 332 26.29 -17.89 21.41
C GLU A 332 26.32 -19.15 22.25
N ASN A 333 27.18 -19.15 23.27
CA ASN A 333 27.35 -20.25 24.21
C ASN A 333 27.05 -19.80 25.65
N PHE A 334 26.02 -20.38 26.25
CA PHE A 334 25.54 -20.03 27.58
C PHE A 334 26.10 -20.96 28.64
N ARG A 335 26.71 -20.41 29.69
CA ARG A 335 27.10 -21.17 30.89
C ARG A 335 26.08 -21.00 31.99
N LEU A 336 25.30 -22.04 32.25
CA LEU A 336 24.22 -21.98 33.22
C LEU A 336 24.76 -22.15 34.64
N LYS A 337 24.39 -21.24 35.54
CA LYS A 337 24.83 -21.28 36.94
C LYS A 337 23.94 -22.22 37.74
N ASN A 338 24.54 -23.23 38.36
CA ASN A 338 23.81 -24.13 39.25
C ASN A 338 23.31 -23.39 40.50
N TYR A 339 22.03 -23.58 40.86
CA TYR A 339 21.37 -22.87 41.97
C TYR A 339 22.11 -23.09 43.31
N ARG A 340 22.56 -24.32 43.59
CA ARG A 340 23.28 -24.65 44.84
C ARG A 340 24.63 -23.95 44.96
N LYS A 341 25.29 -23.68 43.82
CA LYS A 341 26.57 -22.95 43.80
C LYS A 341 26.36 -21.44 43.96
N ALA A 342 25.28 -20.89 43.40
CA ALA A 342 24.97 -19.47 43.48
C ALA A 342 24.57 -19.01 44.90
N LEU A 343 23.93 -19.87 45.70
CA LEU A 343 23.52 -19.58 47.08
C LEU A 343 24.62 -19.77 48.14
N ASN A 344 25.79 -20.34 47.80
CA ASN A 344 26.85 -20.49 48.78
C ASN A 344 27.48 -19.11 49.07
N PRO A 345 27.40 -18.59 50.31
CA PRO A 345 27.99 -17.32 50.66
C PRO A 345 29.52 -17.37 50.53
N PRO A 346 30.18 -16.25 50.20
CA PRO A 346 31.63 -16.21 50.07
C PRO A 346 32.30 -16.66 51.37
N LYS A 347 33.35 -17.48 51.27
CA LYS A 347 34.11 -17.98 52.44
C LYS A 347 34.58 -16.84 53.37
N ILE A 348 34.78 -15.64 52.82
CA ILE A 348 35.16 -14.41 53.52
C ILE A 348 34.09 -13.97 54.52
N ALA A 349 32.80 -14.08 54.20
CA ALA A 349 31.72 -13.72 55.13
C ALA A 349 31.67 -14.67 56.34
N LYS A 350 31.95 -15.96 56.11
CA LYS A 350 32.03 -16.99 57.17
C LYS A 350 33.19 -16.72 58.13
N TRP A 351 34.40 -16.51 57.59
CA TRP A 351 35.58 -16.28 58.42
C TRP A 351 35.56 -14.90 59.06
N GLY A 352 35.03 -13.88 58.39
CA GLY A 352 34.91 -12.52 58.90
C GLY A 352 34.11 -12.43 60.20
N LEU A 353 32.94 -13.07 60.27
CA LEU A 353 32.13 -13.10 61.50
C LEU A 353 32.84 -13.82 62.66
N LEU A 354 33.57 -14.90 62.35
CA LEU A 354 34.32 -15.64 63.35
C LEU A 354 35.52 -14.83 63.86
N THR A 355 36.26 -14.15 62.97
CA THR A 355 37.40 -13.31 63.35
C THR A 355 36.96 -12.10 64.17
N VAL A 356 35.86 -11.44 63.79
CA VAL A 356 35.27 -10.33 64.58
C VAL A 356 34.80 -10.83 65.95
N GLY A 357 34.17 -12.02 65.98
CA GLY A 357 33.76 -12.66 67.22
C GLY A 357 34.91 -12.93 68.18
N LEU A 358 35.98 -13.58 67.71
CA LEU A 358 37.17 -13.86 68.50
C LEU A 358 37.92 -12.59 68.93
N ALA A 359 38.03 -11.60 68.05
CA ALA A 359 38.66 -10.32 68.39
C ALA A 359 37.87 -9.59 69.49
N GLY A 360 36.53 -9.56 69.40
CA GLY A 360 35.66 -8.98 70.42
C GLY A 360 35.79 -9.67 71.78
N VAL A 361 35.80 -11.00 71.80
CA VAL A 361 36.01 -11.79 73.04
C VAL A 361 37.41 -11.58 73.62
N GLY A 362 38.46 -11.57 72.78
CA GLY A 362 39.83 -11.33 73.22
C GLY A 362 40.02 -9.92 73.80
N THR A 363 39.41 -8.91 73.16
CA THR A 363 39.43 -7.52 73.62
C THR A 363 38.68 -7.39 74.96
N GLY A 364 37.52 -8.02 75.09
CA GLY A 364 36.78 -8.08 76.35
C GLY A 364 37.58 -8.73 77.48
N GLY A 365 38.25 -9.85 77.21
CA GLY A 365 39.09 -10.54 78.18
C GLY A 365 40.30 -9.72 78.63
N TYR A 366 40.95 -9.01 77.70
CA TYR A 366 42.08 -8.12 78.01
C TYR A 366 41.66 -6.99 78.95
N TYR A 367 40.58 -6.25 78.61
CA TYR A 367 40.11 -5.14 79.46
C TYR A 367 39.55 -5.62 80.81
N LEU A 368 38.96 -6.82 80.89
CA LEU A 368 38.57 -7.41 82.16
C LEU A 368 39.80 -7.71 83.03
N TYR A 369 40.82 -8.35 82.46
CA TYR A 369 42.06 -8.68 83.16
C TYR A 369 42.82 -7.44 83.61
N SER A 370 43.03 -6.47 82.70
CA SER A 370 43.70 -5.20 83.02
C SER A 370 42.90 -4.41 84.04
N GLY A 371 41.58 -4.33 83.90
CA GLY A 371 40.70 -3.65 84.86
C GLY A 371 40.75 -4.25 86.27
N ILE A 372 40.81 -5.58 86.40
CA ILE A 372 40.99 -6.25 87.71
C ILE A 372 42.38 -5.92 88.30
N ASN A 373 43.42 -5.95 87.48
CA ASN A 373 44.78 -5.64 87.92
C ASN A 373 44.92 -4.17 88.36
N ASP A 374 44.36 -3.24 87.59
CA ASP A 374 44.38 -1.81 87.89
C ASP A 374 43.48 -1.48 89.08
N TYR A 375 42.40 -2.23 89.30
CA TYR A 375 41.57 -2.13 90.52
C TYR A 375 42.34 -2.57 91.77
N ASN A 376 43.10 -3.67 91.70
CA ASN A 376 43.94 -4.12 92.80
C ASN A 376 45.07 -3.12 93.12
N LYS A 377 45.64 -2.46 92.11
CA LYS A 377 46.59 -1.36 92.29
C LYS A 377 45.92 -0.11 92.87
N TYR A 378 44.74 0.25 92.38
CA TYR A 378 43.93 1.37 92.87
C TYR A 378 43.63 1.26 94.36
N GLN A 379 43.29 0.07 94.86
CA GLN A 379 43.01 -0.15 96.29
C GLN A 379 44.18 0.18 97.22
N ASN A 380 45.41 0.14 96.70
CA ASN A 380 46.63 0.33 97.48
C ASN A 380 47.36 1.66 97.16
N ALA A 381 46.80 2.50 96.28
CA ALA A 381 47.48 3.70 95.77
C ALA A 381 47.21 4.95 96.61
N THR A 382 48.25 5.72 96.95
CA THR A 382 48.16 6.98 97.72
C THR A 382 48.28 8.25 96.88
N THR A 383 49.00 8.22 95.76
CA THR A 383 49.26 9.41 94.89
C THR A 383 48.74 9.30 93.45
N GLU A 384 48.42 8.09 92.95
CA GLU A 384 47.99 7.86 91.55
C GLU A 384 46.53 7.33 91.41
N ALA A 385 45.77 7.36 92.50
CA ALA A 385 44.44 6.74 92.57
C ALA A 385 43.43 7.27 91.53
N ALA A 386 43.53 8.54 91.14
CA ALA A 386 42.60 9.15 90.17
C ALA A 386 42.77 8.58 88.75
N ALA A 387 44.01 8.41 88.28
CA ALA A 387 44.30 7.87 86.95
C ALA A 387 43.93 6.38 86.86
N LEU A 388 44.23 5.60 87.91
CA LEU A 388 43.84 4.19 87.99
C LEU A 388 42.30 4.03 88.04
N ARG A 389 41.59 4.93 88.72
CA ARG A 389 40.12 4.94 88.74
C ARG A 389 39.52 5.14 87.34
N GLU A 390 40.08 6.04 86.54
CA GLU A 390 39.61 6.30 85.18
C GLU A 390 39.85 5.08 84.27
N GLN A 391 40.99 4.42 84.40
CA GLN A 391 41.30 3.18 83.67
C GLN A 391 40.37 2.03 84.07
N VAL A 392 40.07 1.87 85.37
CA VAL A 392 39.10 0.89 85.86
C VAL A 392 37.69 1.17 85.35
N LEU A 393 37.26 2.43 85.32
CA LEU A 393 35.94 2.82 84.77
C LEU A 393 35.86 2.54 83.27
N THR A 394 36.93 2.82 82.52
CA THR A 394 37.03 2.55 81.09
C THR A 394 37.00 1.04 80.80
N ALA A 395 37.75 0.24 81.57
CA ALA A 395 37.68 -1.20 81.48
C ALA A 395 36.26 -1.72 81.77
N ARG A 396 35.62 -1.23 82.85
CA ARG A 396 34.27 -1.61 83.29
C ARG A 396 33.18 -1.35 82.24
N THR A 397 33.35 -0.33 81.39
CA THR A 397 32.41 -0.03 80.31
C THR A 397 32.71 -0.83 79.04
N ILE A 398 33.99 -1.01 78.67
CA ILE A 398 34.39 -1.63 77.40
C ILE A 398 34.23 -3.15 77.43
N TYR A 399 34.65 -3.84 78.50
CA TYR A 399 34.65 -5.31 78.51
C TYR A 399 33.26 -5.94 78.28
N PRO A 400 32.13 -5.48 78.87
CA PRO A 400 30.83 -6.09 78.63
C PRO A 400 30.33 -5.84 77.20
N ILE A 401 30.63 -4.68 76.60
CA ILE A 401 30.28 -4.36 75.22
C ILE A 401 31.07 -5.24 74.25
N ALA A 402 32.37 -5.41 74.49
CA ALA A 402 33.24 -6.25 73.68
C ALA A 402 32.83 -7.73 73.73
N PHE A 403 32.48 -8.25 74.91
CA PHE A 403 31.93 -9.61 75.02
C PHE A 403 30.55 -9.75 74.38
N ALA A 404 29.66 -8.76 74.52
CA ALA A 404 28.34 -8.81 73.89
C ALA A 404 28.45 -8.81 72.36
N ALA A 405 29.27 -7.92 71.79
CA ALA A 405 29.50 -7.84 70.35
C ALA A 405 30.25 -9.09 69.82
N GLY A 406 31.31 -9.51 70.51
CA GLY A 406 32.06 -10.72 70.16
C GLY A 406 31.21 -11.99 70.26
N GLY A 407 30.45 -12.13 71.33
CA GLY A 407 29.51 -13.22 71.56
C GLY A 407 28.39 -13.25 70.52
N ALA A 408 27.77 -12.10 70.20
CA ALA A 408 26.75 -12.02 69.16
C ALA A 408 27.30 -12.39 67.77
N ALA A 409 28.52 -12.00 67.43
CA ALA A 409 29.18 -12.39 66.18
C ALA A 409 29.53 -13.89 66.14
N LEU A 410 29.95 -14.48 67.26
CA LEU A 410 30.19 -15.93 67.38
C LEU A 410 28.89 -16.74 67.27
N ILE A 411 27.83 -16.32 67.97
CA ILE A 411 26.49 -16.92 67.85
C ILE A 411 25.99 -16.77 66.42
N GLY A 412 26.17 -15.59 65.80
CA GLY A 412 25.88 -15.35 64.40
C GLY A 412 26.62 -16.31 63.48
N SER A 413 27.90 -16.55 63.70
CA SER A 413 28.73 -17.50 62.93
C SER A 413 28.25 -18.96 63.09
N LEU A 414 27.91 -19.37 64.31
CA LEU A 414 27.36 -20.70 64.61
C LEU A 414 25.97 -20.91 63.99
N LEU A 415 25.07 -19.93 64.14
CA LEU A 415 23.74 -19.95 63.55
C LEU A 415 23.81 -19.92 62.02
N PHE A 416 24.75 -19.18 61.44
CA PHE A 416 25.00 -19.17 60.00
C PHE A 416 25.44 -20.56 59.51
N ASN A 417 26.33 -21.24 60.26
CA ASN A 417 26.78 -22.60 59.95
C ASN A 417 25.63 -23.62 60.06
N ASN A 418 24.78 -23.51 61.09
CA ASN A 418 23.65 -24.40 61.30
C ASN A 418 22.49 -24.14 60.31
N LYS A 419 22.15 -22.89 60.00
CA LYS A 419 21.15 -22.56 58.97
C LYS A 419 21.63 -22.99 57.58
N LEU A 420 22.92 -22.87 57.25
CA LEU A 420 23.48 -23.39 56.01
C LEU A 420 23.43 -24.93 55.93
N GLN A 421 23.72 -25.63 57.04
CA GLN A 421 23.60 -27.08 57.12
C GLN A 421 22.13 -27.53 57.01
N LYS A 422 21.22 -26.80 57.68
CA LYS A 422 19.78 -27.08 57.69
C LYS A 422 19.13 -26.78 56.34
N GLN A 423 19.45 -25.66 55.68
CA GLN A 423 19.01 -25.36 54.30
C GLN A 423 19.59 -26.36 53.28
N LYS A 424 20.83 -26.84 53.46
CA LYS A 424 21.39 -27.93 52.64
C LYS A 424 20.65 -29.27 52.82
N ARG A 425 20.02 -29.49 53.97
CA ARG A 425 19.32 -30.73 54.33
C ARG A 425 17.81 -30.69 54.04
N GLU A 426 17.18 -29.50 54.12
CA GLU A 426 15.73 -29.36 54.07
C GLU A 426 15.14 -29.11 52.67
N TRP A 427 15.89 -28.63 51.67
CA TRP A 427 15.31 -28.16 50.40
C TRP A 427 15.43 -29.16 49.23
N GLY A 428 15.00 -30.40 49.49
CA GLY A 428 14.54 -31.34 48.45
C GLY A 428 13.03 -31.21 48.23
N LEU A 429 12.54 -29.99 47.95
CA LEU A 429 11.10 -29.69 47.87
C LEU A 429 10.74 -28.99 46.56
N THR A 430 9.76 -29.57 45.86
CA THR A 430 9.04 -28.96 44.73
C THR A 430 7.61 -28.68 45.19
N ALA A 431 7.12 -27.46 45.00
CA ALA A 431 5.73 -27.09 45.23
C ALA A 431 5.02 -26.99 43.88
N ILE A 432 3.91 -27.72 43.71
CA ILE A 432 3.05 -27.65 42.53
C ILE A 432 1.72 -27.02 42.96
N PRO A 433 1.30 -25.90 42.35
CA PRO A 433 -0.04 -25.36 42.59
C PRO A 433 -1.08 -26.27 41.91
N VAL A 434 -2.12 -26.64 42.66
CA VAL A 434 -3.30 -27.35 42.16
C VAL A 434 -4.54 -26.54 42.51
N GLU A 435 -5.63 -26.68 41.76
CA GLU A 435 -6.88 -25.98 42.08
C GLU A 435 -7.36 -26.36 43.49
N GLY A 436 -7.24 -25.42 44.44
CA GLY A 436 -7.58 -25.59 45.85
C GLY A 436 -6.41 -25.56 46.85
N GLY A 437 -5.14 -25.48 46.41
CA GLY A 437 -3.98 -25.35 47.32
C GLY A 437 -2.62 -25.71 46.71
N ALA A 438 -1.61 -25.97 47.54
CA ALA A 438 -0.28 -26.43 47.11
C ALA A 438 0.01 -27.83 47.65
N ALA A 439 0.42 -28.75 46.76
CA ALA A 439 0.96 -30.05 47.17
C ALA A 439 2.49 -29.95 47.31
N ILE A 440 3.02 -30.37 48.47
CA ILE A 440 4.44 -30.34 48.81
C ILE A 440 5.00 -31.75 48.65
N GLY A 441 5.82 -31.98 47.63
CA GLY A 441 6.46 -33.28 47.36
C GLY A 441 7.96 -33.28 47.69
N TYR A 442 8.40 -34.28 48.45
CA TYR A 442 9.82 -34.54 48.77
C TYR A 442 10.44 -35.43 47.69
N THR A 443 11.56 -35.01 47.10
CA THR A 443 12.40 -35.93 46.31
C THR A 443 13.56 -36.41 47.19
N SER A 444 13.51 -37.67 47.61
CA SER A 444 14.69 -38.36 48.13
C SER A 444 15.37 -39.04 46.95
N ASN A 445 16.69 -38.87 46.84
CA ASN A 445 17.47 -39.66 45.90
C ASN A 445 17.53 -41.10 46.41
N PHE A 446 16.88 -42.01 45.70
CA PHE A 446 17.37 -43.37 45.50
C PHE A 446 17.67 -43.56 44.03
#